data_AF-A0A3E5ETZ2-F1
#
_entry.id   AF-A0A3E5ETZ2-F1
#
_cell.length_a   1.000
_cell.length_b   1.000
_cell.length_c   1.000
_cell.angle_alpha   90.00
_cell.angle_beta   90.00
_cell.angle_gamma   90.00
#
_symmetry.space_group_name_H-M   'P 1'
#
loop_
_entity.id
_entity.type
_entity.pdbx_description
1 polymer ?
#
loop_
_entity_poly.entity_id
_entity_poly.type
_entity_poly.pdbx_seq_one_letter_code
_entity_poly.pdbx_strand_id
1 'polypeptide(L)'
;MDELIDKVWSGATVAKGRNPDVWRKDFAGAWIRRDHYGVFSKFGWQIDHIKPKSAGGDDSIDNLQALHWRNNKSKGTNYLEIETCITSKGFDNIYRIRRWRLSIQK
;
A
#
# COMPACT_ATOMS: atom_id res chain seq x y z
N MET A 1 10.77 17.79 1.54
CA MET A 1 9.93 16.60 1.32
C MET A 1 10.86 15.41 1.39
N ASP A 2 10.48 14.33 2.07
CA ASP A 2 11.35 13.16 2.24
C ASP A 2 11.44 12.36 0.91
N GLU A 3 12.63 12.26 0.33
CA GLU A 3 12.87 11.59 -0.96
C GLU A 3 12.35 10.15 -1.00
N LEU A 4 12.36 9.46 0.15
CA LEU A 4 11.86 8.09 0.23
C LEU A 4 10.35 8.03 0.04
N ILE A 5 9.62 8.97 0.66
CA ILE A 5 8.16 9.08 0.50
C ILE A 5 7.80 9.31 -0.96
N ASP A 6 8.55 10.19 -1.65
CA ASP A 6 8.34 10.49 -3.07
C ASP A 6 8.56 9.25 -3.96
N LYS A 7 9.65 8.50 -3.72
CA LYS A 7 9.95 7.26 -4.46
C LYS A 7 8.88 6.20 -4.23
N VAL A 8 8.50 5.94 -2.98
CA VAL A 8 7.49 4.91 -2.65
C VAL A 8 6.10 5.31 -3.16
N TRP A 9 5.72 6.59 -3.04
CA TRP A 9 4.48 7.11 -3.63
C TRP A 9 4.44 6.90 -5.14
N SER A 10 5.57 7.12 -5.81
CA SER A 10 5.69 6.96 -7.27
C SER A 10 5.48 5.52 -7.73
N GLY A 11 5.77 4.53 -6.88
CA GLY A 11 5.48 3.11 -7.15
C GLY A 11 4.01 2.71 -6.96
N ALA A 12 3.18 3.54 -6.32
CA ALA A 12 1.77 3.24 -6.14
C ALA A 12 0.97 3.36 -7.45
N THR A 13 -0.12 2.61 -7.55
CA THR A 13 -0.89 2.48 -8.81
C THR A 13 -1.60 3.77 -9.16
N VAL A 14 -1.31 4.31 -10.35
CA VAL A 14 -2.09 5.41 -10.95
C VAL A 14 -3.43 4.86 -11.43
N ALA A 15 -4.52 5.52 -11.02
CA ALA A 15 -5.88 5.12 -11.40
C ALA A 15 -6.61 6.28 -12.09
N LYS A 16 -7.37 5.96 -13.15
CA LYS A 16 -8.13 6.94 -13.93
C LYS A 16 -9.16 7.68 -13.08
N GLY A 17 -9.47 8.92 -13.46
CA GLY A 17 -10.55 9.72 -12.88
C GLY A 17 -10.16 10.55 -11.66
N ARG A 18 -8.89 10.58 -11.25
CA ARG A 18 -8.36 11.48 -10.22
C ARG A 18 -6.94 11.94 -10.58
N ASN A 19 -6.52 13.09 -10.03
CA ASN A 19 -5.15 13.59 -10.20
C ASN A 19 -4.14 12.61 -9.56
N PRO A 20 -3.20 12.03 -10.33
CA PRO A 20 -2.23 11.04 -9.85
C PRO A 20 -1.19 11.59 -8.86
N ASP A 21 -1.01 12.91 -8.81
CA ASP A 21 -0.12 13.56 -7.84
C ASP A 21 -0.75 13.60 -6.44
N VAL A 22 -2.08 13.53 -6.37
CA VAL A 22 -2.86 13.58 -5.14
C VAL A 22 -3.41 12.22 -4.75
N TRP A 23 -3.79 11.40 -5.73
CA TRP A 23 -4.53 10.15 -5.53
C TRP A 23 -3.92 8.99 -6.27
N ARG A 24 -3.68 7.90 -5.53
CA ARG A 24 -3.22 6.63 -6.09
C ARG A 24 -3.92 5.47 -5.38
N LYS A 25 -3.70 4.25 -5.86
CA LYS A 25 -4.14 3.04 -5.19
C LYS A 25 -2.96 2.23 -4.68
N ASP A 26 -3.12 1.64 -3.50
CA ASP A 26 -2.24 0.56 -3.06
C ASP A 26 -2.48 -0.70 -3.90
N PHE A 27 -1.64 -1.73 -3.72
CA PHE A 27 -1.75 -2.99 -4.48
C PHE A 27 -3.09 -3.70 -4.25
N ALA A 28 -3.74 -3.47 -3.10
CA ALA A 28 -5.04 -4.05 -2.76
C ALA A 28 -6.22 -3.29 -3.37
N GLY A 29 -5.94 -2.17 -4.04
CA GLY A 29 -6.90 -1.30 -4.71
C GLY A 29 -7.56 -0.27 -3.80
N ALA A 30 -7.07 -0.06 -2.58
CA ALA A 30 -7.54 1.03 -1.72
C ALA A 30 -6.97 2.36 -2.22
N TRP A 31 -7.82 3.39 -2.28
CA TRP A 31 -7.38 4.75 -2.53
C TRP A 31 -6.53 5.26 -1.36
N ILE A 32 -5.41 5.88 -1.70
CA ILE A 32 -4.52 6.59 -0.80
C ILE A 32 -4.35 8.02 -1.31
N ARG A 33 -4.22 8.98 -0.37
CA ARG A 33 -4.05 10.41 -0.69
C ARG A 33 -2.67 10.87 -0.28
N ARG A 34 -1.97 11.59 -1.16
CA ARG A 34 -0.54 11.91 -1.02
C ARG A 34 -0.20 12.56 0.31
N ASP A 35 -0.94 13.59 0.69
CA ASP A 35 -0.77 14.37 1.92
C ASP A 35 -1.34 13.67 3.17
N HIS A 36 -1.90 12.46 3.05
CA HIS A 36 -2.35 11.64 4.18
C HIS A 36 -1.31 10.57 4.57
N TYR A 37 -0.05 10.75 4.18
CA TYR A 37 1.05 9.91 4.65
C TYR A 37 1.16 9.98 6.18
N GLY A 38 1.20 8.83 6.86
CA GLY A 38 1.30 8.72 8.32
C GLY A 38 0.01 9.06 9.08
N VAL A 39 -1.09 9.36 8.39
CA VAL A 39 -2.37 9.76 9.01
C VAL A 39 -3.34 8.59 9.02
N PHE A 40 -3.97 8.29 10.16
CA PHE A 40 -5.01 7.24 10.25
C PHE A 40 -6.40 7.73 9.78
N SER A 41 -6.49 8.11 8.51
CA SER A 41 -7.73 8.60 7.87
C SER A 41 -8.34 7.57 6.90
N LYS A 42 -9.47 7.90 6.28
CA LYS A 42 -10.11 7.08 5.23
C LYS A 42 -9.21 6.77 4.02
N PHE A 43 -8.20 7.62 3.77
CA PHE A 43 -7.28 7.52 2.64
C PHE A 43 -5.81 7.55 3.09
N GLY A 44 -5.59 7.28 4.38
CA GLY A 44 -4.28 7.31 5.00
C GLY A 44 -3.40 6.16 4.56
N TRP A 45 -2.09 6.41 4.47
CA TRP A 45 -1.16 5.40 4.01
C TRP A 45 0.19 5.51 4.70
N GLN A 46 0.95 4.43 4.65
CA GLN A 46 2.27 4.30 5.24
C GLN A 46 3.19 3.57 4.26
N ILE A 47 4.49 3.71 4.45
CA ILE A 47 5.47 2.84 3.79
C ILE A 47 5.41 1.48 4.51
N ASP A 48 5.31 0.41 3.72
CA ASP A 48 5.33 -0.97 4.19
C ASP A 48 6.40 -1.76 3.43
N HIS A 49 7.01 -2.74 4.10
CA HIS A 49 7.91 -3.69 3.46
C HIS A 49 7.11 -4.83 2.82
N ILE A 50 7.29 -5.08 1.53
CA ILE A 50 6.67 -6.23 0.84
C ILE A 50 7.08 -7.52 1.55
N LYS A 51 8.39 -7.78 1.63
CA LYS A 51 8.99 -8.80 2.48
C LYS A 51 9.44 -8.16 3.80
N PRO A 52 8.90 -8.57 4.96
CA PRO A 52 9.23 -7.93 6.23
C PRO A 52 10.69 -8.19 6.63
N LYS A 53 11.25 -7.27 7.41
CA LYS A 53 12.61 -7.39 7.97
C LYS A 53 12.82 -8.68 8.75
N SER A 54 11.81 -9.15 9.49
CA SER A 54 11.88 -10.40 10.25
C SER A 54 12.05 -11.65 9.37
N ALA A 55 11.77 -11.57 8.07
CA ALA A 55 12.00 -12.62 7.09
C ALA A 55 13.21 -12.34 6.18
N GLY A 56 14.03 -11.34 6.50
CA GLY A 56 15.18 -10.93 5.70
C GLY A 56 14.79 -10.12 4.46
N GLY A 57 13.80 -9.25 4.56
CA GLY A 57 13.61 -8.14 3.60
C GLY A 57 14.46 -6.93 3.97
N ASP A 58 14.84 -6.15 2.96
CA ASP A 58 15.71 -4.97 3.10
C ASP A 58 14.92 -3.65 2.99
N ASP A 59 15.62 -2.52 3.08
CA ASP A 59 15.05 -1.17 2.89
C ASP A 59 15.24 -0.66 1.44
N SER A 60 15.48 -1.57 0.48
CA SER A 60 15.58 -1.20 -0.92
C SER A 60 14.22 -0.71 -1.43
N ILE A 61 14.23 0.20 -2.40
CA ILE A 61 12.98 0.74 -2.95
C ILE A 61 12.10 -0.35 -3.55
N ASP A 62 12.70 -1.42 -4.08
CA ASP A 62 11.99 -2.56 -4.67
C ASP A 62 11.25 -3.42 -3.62
N ASN A 63 11.65 -3.33 -2.34
CA ASN A 63 10.98 -3.99 -1.23
C ASN A 63 10.00 -3.06 -0.48
N LEU A 64 9.87 -1.79 -0.88
CA LEU A 64 9.00 -0.81 -0.21
C LEU A 64 7.77 -0.48 -1.05
N GLN A 65 6.62 -0.35 -0.39
CA GLN A 65 5.37 -0.02 -1.05
C GLN A 65 4.53 0.97 -0.24
N ALA A 66 3.74 1.79 -0.95
CA ALA A 66 2.71 2.61 -0.33
C ALA A 66 1.48 1.74 -0.05
N LEU A 67 1.10 1.62 1.22
CA LEU A 67 0.01 0.76 1.64
C LEU A 67 -0.97 1.51 2.55
N HIS A 68 -2.28 1.34 2.32
CA HIS A 68 -3.28 1.93 3.22
C HIS A 68 -3.05 1.41 4.65
N TRP A 69 -3.11 2.27 5.67
CA TRP A 69 -2.69 1.91 7.04
C TRP A 69 -3.45 0.70 7.61
N ARG A 70 -4.75 0.56 7.29
CA ARG A 70 -5.53 -0.63 7.67
C ARG A 70 -5.09 -1.90 6.95
N ASN A 71 -4.68 -1.78 5.69
CA ASN A 71 -4.14 -2.90 4.93
C ASN A 71 -2.78 -3.32 5.45
N ASN A 72 -1.92 -2.36 5.81
CA ASN A 72 -0.65 -2.63 6.48
C ASN A 72 -0.88 -3.38 7.80
N LYS A 73 -1.77 -2.87 8.66
CA LYS A 73 -2.15 -3.54 9.90
C LYS A 73 -2.71 -4.96 9.69
N SER A 74 -3.52 -5.17 8.65
CA SER A 74 -4.10 -6.47 8.29
C SER A 74 -3.06 -7.45 7.75
N LYS A 75 -2.09 -6.97 6.97
CA LYS A 75 -0.99 -7.77 6.42
C LYS A 75 -0.05 -8.25 7.52
N GLY A 76 0.28 -7.37 8.47
CA GLY A 76 1.24 -7.66 9.53
C GLY A 76 2.58 -8.13 8.96
N THR A 77 3.11 -9.23 9.48
CA THR A 77 4.37 -9.84 9.01
C THR A 77 4.17 -10.94 7.96
N ASN A 78 2.94 -11.18 7.49
CA ASN A 78 2.72 -12.15 6.43
C ASN A 78 3.05 -11.53 5.06
N TYR A 79 3.83 -12.25 4.25
CA TYR A 79 4.24 -11.82 2.90
C TYR A 79 4.03 -12.89 1.82
N LEU A 80 3.61 -14.09 2.20
CA LEU A 80 3.30 -15.18 1.28
C LEU A 80 1.79 -15.31 1.05
N GLU A 81 1.02 -15.21 2.14
CA GLU A 81 -0.44 -15.24 2.14
C GLU A 81 -0.98 -13.95 2.76
N ILE A 82 -0.95 -12.88 1.98
CA ILE A 82 -1.27 -11.55 2.48
C ILE A 82 -2.80 -11.42 2.60
N GLU A 83 -3.27 -10.90 3.73
CA GLU A 83 -4.66 -10.46 3.91
C GLU A 83 -4.73 -8.93 3.99
N THR A 84 -5.64 -8.33 3.23
CA THR A 84 -5.94 -6.89 3.27
C THR A 84 -7.42 -6.68 3.47
N CYS A 85 -7.82 -5.62 4.17
CA CYS A 85 -9.21 -5.42 4.59
C CYS A 85 -9.90 -4.20 3.96
N ILE A 86 -9.16 -3.34 3.24
CA ILE A 86 -9.67 -2.18 2.52
C ILE A 86 -9.39 -2.33 1.02
N THR A 87 -10.39 -2.01 0.22
CA THR A 87 -10.26 -1.81 -1.23
C THR A 87 -11.17 -0.66 -1.66
N SER A 88 -11.30 -0.38 -2.95
CA SER A 88 -12.20 0.66 -3.46
C SER A 88 -13.43 0.11 -4.18
N LYS A 89 -14.52 0.87 -4.11
CA LYS A 89 -15.66 0.81 -5.03
C LYS A 89 -15.86 2.21 -5.60
N GLY A 90 -15.57 2.38 -6.89
CA GLY A 90 -15.50 3.70 -7.50
C GLY A 90 -14.39 4.56 -6.87
N PHE A 91 -14.76 5.73 -6.36
CA PHE A 91 -13.85 6.71 -5.77
C PHE A 91 -13.76 6.65 -4.23
N ASP A 92 -14.41 5.67 -3.62
CA ASP A 92 -14.44 5.48 -2.18
C ASP A 92 -13.79 4.17 -1.75
N ASN A 93 -13.21 4.21 -0.55
CA ASN A 93 -12.73 3.02 0.14
C ASN A 93 -13.87 2.32 0.87
N ILE A 94 -13.91 1.00 0.76
CA ILE A 94 -14.84 0.11 1.42
C ILE A 94 -14.09 -0.97 2.17
N TYR A 95 -14.71 -1.51 3.21
CA TYR A 95 -14.21 -2.70 3.87
C TYR A 95 -14.52 -3.94 3.01
N ARG A 96 -13.48 -4.69 2.65
CA ARG A 96 -13.59 -5.97 1.95
C ARG A 96 -12.29 -6.75 2.17
N ILE A 97 -12.39 -7.89 2.84
CA ILE A 97 -11.28 -8.81 3.02
C ILE A 97 -10.90 -9.39 1.65
N ARG A 98 -9.60 -9.37 1.35
CA ARG A 98 -8.99 -10.00 0.18
C ARG A 98 -7.74 -10.74 0.60
N ARG A 99 -7.48 -11.88 -0.05
CA ARG A 99 -6.29 -12.69 0.16
C ARG A 99 -5.49 -12.74 -1.11
N TRP A 100 -4.18 -12.63 -0.96
CA TRP A 100 -3.22 -12.59 -2.03
C TRP A 100 -2.18 -13.67 -1.77
N ARG A 101 -1.95 -14.52 -2.78
CA ARG A 101 -0.78 -15.40 -2.79
C ARG A 101 0.22 -14.77 -3.73
N LEU A 102 1.33 -14.28 -3.19
CA LEU A 102 2.42 -13.83 -4.03
C LEU A 102 3.14 -15.08 -4.54
N SER A 103 3.03 -15.32 -5.83
CA SER A 103 3.89 -16.27 -6.54
C SER A 103 5.29 -15.68 -6.59
N ILE A 104 6.07 -15.85 -5.52
CA ILE A 104 7.49 -15.51 -5.57
C ILE A 104 8.13 -16.55 -6.50
N GLN A 105 8.24 -16.22 -7.79
CA GLN A 105 9.17 -16.93 -8.66
C GLN A 105 10.57 -16.64 -8.11
N LYS A 106 11.25 -17.72 -7.69
CA LYS A 106 12.66 -17.72 -7.30
C LYS A 106 13.54 -17.27 -8.46
#